data_AF-A0A7G9WF87-F1
#
_entry.id   AF-A0A7G9WF87-F1
#
_cell.length_a   1.000
_cell.length_b   1.000
_cell.length_c   1.000
_cell.angle_alpha   90.00
_cell.angle_beta   90.00
_cell.angle_gamma   90.00
#
_symmetry.space_group_name_H-M   'P 1'
#
loop_
_entity.id
_entity.type
_entity.pdbx_description
1 polymer ?
#
loop_
_entity_poly.entity_id
_entity_poly.type
_entity_poly.pdbx_seq_one_letter_code
_entity_poly.pdbx_strand_id
1 'polypeptide(L)' 'MLKFTEEDRSFIQKYFDNAKALLNAENLNDVLDPLYDLIDVKGFAPPNYEEYNDFGRKAQKIYDSIYSNN' A
#
# COMPACT_ATOMS: atom_id res chain seq x y z
N MET A 1 15.11 6.53 -7.66
CA MET A 1 14.73 6.10 -6.30
C MET A 1 13.31 6.54 -6.06
N LEU A 2 12.46 5.60 -5.66
CA LEU A 2 11.07 5.91 -5.36
C LEU A 2 10.97 6.83 -4.14
N LYS A 3 10.04 7.78 -4.20
CA LYS A 3 9.73 8.73 -3.16
C LYS A 3 8.63 8.16 -2.27
N PHE A 4 8.89 8.19 -0.98
CA PHE A 4 7.96 7.76 0.06
C PHE A 4 7.90 8.82 1.13
N THR A 5 6.69 9.19 1.52
CA THR A 5 6.44 9.98 2.72
C THR A 5 6.76 9.15 3.98
N GLU A 6 6.79 9.80 5.14
CA GLU A 6 6.94 9.08 6.41
C GLU A 6 5.77 8.14 6.69
N GLU A 7 4.56 8.50 6.24
CA GLU A 7 3.38 7.66 6.39
C GLU A 7 3.47 6.42 5.50
N ASP A 8 3.88 6.57 4.23
CA ASP A 8 4.08 5.44 3.31
C ASP A 8 5.10 4.45 3.89
N ARG A 9 6.23 4.96 4.40
CA ARG A 9 7.28 4.15 5.02
C ARG A 9 6.77 3.38 6.23
N SER A 10 6.07 4.07 7.13
CA SER A 10 5.53 3.48 8.35
C SER A 10 4.48 2.42 8.03
N PHE A 11 3.64 2.65 7.02
CA PHE A 11 2.64 1.70 6.57
C PHE A 11 3.30 0.44 5.97
N ILE A 12 4.26 0.63 5.06
CA ILE A 12 4.97 -0.48 4.42
C ILE A 12 5.69 -1.34 5.48
N GLN A 13 6.40 -0.71 6.42
CA GLN A 13 7.09 -1.40 7.52
C GLN A 13 6.14 -2.16 8.44
N LYS A 14 4.92 -1.68 8.62
CA LYS A 14 3.95 -2.31 9.53
C LYS A 14 3.29 -3.54 8.91
N TYR A 15 3.03 -3.54 7.61
CA TYR A 15 2.17 -4.54 6.97
C TYR A 15 2.88 -5.51 6.02
N PHE A 16 4.15 -5.29 5.71
CA PHE A 16 4.94 -6.16 4.83
C PHE A 16 6.21 -6.65 5.52
N ASP A 17 6.38 -7.97 5.61
CA ASP A 17 7.60 -8.57 6.16
C ASP A 17 8.84 -8.25 5.30
N ASN A 18 8.65 -8.09 3.99
CA ASN A 18 9.67 -7.68 3.04
C ASN A 18 9.77 -6.15 2.86
N ALA A 19 9.32 -5.35 3.83
CA ALA A 19 9.32 -3.88 3.76
C ALA A 19 10.65 -3.27 3.32
N LYS A 20 11.79 -3.82 3.77
CA LYS A 20 13.12 -3.34 3.36
C LYS A 20 13.34 -3.49 1.84
N ALA A 21 12.87 -4.57 1.23
CA ALA A 21 12.97 -4.76 -0.21
C ALA A 21 12.08 -3.75 -0.95
N LEU A 22 10.83 -3.60 -0.51
CA LEU A 22 9.87 -2.65 -1.12
C LEU A 22 10.36 -1.20 -1.06
N LEU A 23 10.91 -0.77 0.09
CA LEU A 23 11.43 0.60 0.26
C LEU A 23 12.72 0.87 -0.52
N ASN A 24 13.40 -0.15 -1.01
CA ASN A 24 14.59 -0.05 -1.86
C ASN A 24 14.28 -0.41 -3.33
N ALA A 25 13.02 -0.65 -3.68
CA ALA A 25 12.64 -0.99 -5.04
C ALA A 25 12.98 0.14 -6.02
N GLU A 26 13.36 -0.24 -7.23
CA GLU A 26 13.68 0.70 -8.31
C GLU A 26 12.47 0.96 -9.20
N ASN A 27 11.60 -0.05 -9.40
CA ASN A 27 10.39 0.08 -10.19
C ASN A 27 9.18 0.36 -9.30
N LEU A 28 8.31 1.26 -9.74
CA LEU A 28 7.10 1.65 -9.01
C LEU A 28 6.17 0.43 -8.78
N ASN A 29 5.99 -0.41 -9.79
CA ASN A 29 5.10 -1.58 -9.72
C ASN A 29 5.57 -2.62 -8.69
N ASP A 30 6.88 -2.73 -8.43
CA ASP A 30 7.43 -3.62 -7.39
C ASP A 30 6.91 -3.25 -5.99
N VAL A 31 6.34 -2.04 -5.82
CA VAL A 31 5.72 -1.56 -4.57
C VAL A 31 4.20 -1.48 -4.67
N LEU A 32 3.67 -1.07 -5.82
CA LEU A 32 2.23 -0.93 -6.01
C LEU A 32 1.50 -2.27 -6.08
N ASP A 33 2.07 -3.29 -6.72
CA ASP A 33 1.41 -4.60 -6.86
C ASP A 33 1.19 -5.26 -5.48
N PRO A 34 2.18 -5.32 -4.57
CA PRO A 34 1.93 -5.83 -3.21
C PRO A 34 0.94 -5.01 -2.40
N LEU A 35 0.87 -3.69 -2.60
CA LEU A 35 -0.12 -2.83 -1.95
C LEU A 35 -1.53 -3.10 -2.47
N TYR A 36 -1.68 -3.29 -3.78
CA TYR A 36 -2.93 -3.68 -4.41
C TYR A 36 -3.42 -5.02 -3.85
N ASP A 37 -2.56 -6.03 -3.81
CA ASP A 37 -2.89 -7.34 -3.25
C ASP A 37 -3.30 -7.25 -1.77
N LEU A 38 -2.62 -6.41 -0.98
CA LEU A 38 -2.98 -6.17 0.42
C LEU A 38 -4.37 -5.52 0.56
N ILE A 39 -4.70 -4.59 -0.32
CA ILE A 39 -6.03 -3.94 -0.39
C ILE A 39 -7.09 -4.95 -0.80
N ASP A 40 -6.83 -5.78 -1.81
CA ASP A 40 -7.79 -6.80 -2.25
C ASP A 40 -8.11 -7.79 -1.12
N VAL A 41 -7.10 -8.24 -0.38
CA VAL A 41 -7.27 -9.23 0.70
C VAL A 41 -7.90 -8.65 1.96
N LYS A 42 -7.55 -7.42 2.36
CA LYS A 42 -7.93 -6.85 3.67
C LYS A 42 -8.78 -5.58 3.60
N GLY A 43 -8.85 -4.96 2.44
CA GLY A 43 -9.50 -3.66 2.22
C GLY A 43 -11.02 -3.76 2.10
N PHE A 44 -11.56 -4.96 1.93
CA PHE A 44 -12.99 -5.23 1.87
C PHE A 44 -13.41 -6.16 3.01
N ALA A 45 -14.59 -5.94 3.60
CA ALA A 45 -15.04 -6.76 4.74
C ALA A 45 -16.57 -6.95 4.77
N PRO A 46 -17.08 -8.04 5.36
CA PRO A 46 -18.50 -8.20 5.60
C PRO A 46 -19.11 -7.00 6.36
N PRO A 47 -20.39 -6.68 6.10
CA PRO A 47 -21.29 -7.36 5.17
C PRO A 47 -21.19 -6.86 3.71
N ASN A 48 -20.43 -5.79 3.44
CA ASN A 48 -20.35 -5.16 2.13
C ASN A 48 -18.91 -5.21 1.59
N TYR A 49 -18.69 -6.08 0.61
CA TYR A 49 -17.41 -6.23 -0.08
C TYR A 49 -17.26 -5.30 -1.30
N GLU A 50 -18.25 -4.46 -1.61
CA GLU A 50 -18.20 -3.52 -2.74
C GLU A 50 -17.48 -2.21 -2.37
N GLU A 51 -17.43 -1.89 -1.07
CA GLU A 51 -16.79 -0.67 -0.57
C GLU A 51 -15.56 -0.99 0.28
N TYR A 52 -14.56 -0.11 0.20
CA TYR A 52 -13.44 -0.18 1.11
C TYR A 52 -13.89 0.02 2.56
N ASN A 53 -13.43 -0.88 3.43
CA ASN A 53 -13.48 -0.69 4.88
C ASN A 53 -12.45 0.37 5.33
N ASP A 54 -12.35 0.62 6.64
CA ASP A 54 -11.38 1.60 7.19
C ASP A 54 -9.93 1.29 6.82
N PHE A 55 -9.55 0.01 6.81
CA PHE A 55 -8.22 -0.42 6.42
C PHE A 55 -7.99 -0.17 4.93
N GLY A 56 -8.94 -0.57 4.07
CA GLY A 56 -8.87 -0.37 2.62
C GLY A 56 -8.73 1.09 2.24
N ARG A 57 -9.52 1.98 2.87
CA ARG A 57 -9.41 3.44 2.66
C ARG A 57 -8.05 3.98 3.05
N LYS A 58 -7.45 3.48 4.14
CA LYS A 58 -6.11 3.89 4.54
C LYS A 58 -5.06 3.37 3.57
N ALA A 59 -5.12 2.08 3.22
CA ALA A 59 -4.18 1.45 2.31
C ALA A 59 -4.24 2.07 0.90
N GLN A 60 -5.43 2.39 0.40
CA GLN A 60 -5.61 3.11 -0.87
C GLN A 60 -4.95 4.49 -0.85
N LYS A 61 -5.05 5.25 0.25
CA LYS A 61 -4.34 6.54 0.36
C LYS A 61 -2.82 6.40 0.26
N ILE A 62 -2.26 5.32 0.81
CA ILE A 62 -0.83 5.02 0.69
C ILE A 62 -0.47 4.66 -0.74
N TYR A 63 -1.27 3.81 -1.38
CA TYR A 63 -1.12 3.47 -2.80
C TYR A 63 -1.12 4.74 -3.67
N ASP A 64 -2.12 5.60 -3.50
CA ASP A 64 -2.29 6.84 -4.28
C ASP A 64 -1.16 7.84 -4.02
N SER A 65 -0.68 7.93 -2.77
CA SER A 65 0.47 8.75 -2.38
C SER A 65 1.74 8.31 -3.12
N ILE A 66 2.01 7.01 -3.14
CA ILE A 66 3.20 6.46 -3.80
C ILE A 66 3.10 6.62 -5.31
N TYR A 67 1.94 6.31 -5.91
CA TYR A 67 1.70 6.46 -7.35
C TYR A 67 1.81 7.91 -7.82
N SER A 68 1.26 8.88 -7.07
CA SER A 68 1.24 10.28 -7.51
C SER A 68 2.59 11.00 -7.37
N ASN A 69 3.51 10.47 -6.56
CA ASN A 69 4.80 11.10 -6.29
C ASN A 69 5.97 10.56 -7.14
N ASN A 70 5.74 9.54 -7.98
CA ASN A 70 6.75 8.81 -8.75
C ASN A 70 6.37 8.66 -10.22
#